data_AF-A0A964U9K5-F1
#
_entry.id   AF-A0A964U9K5-F1
#
_cell.length_a   1.000
_cell.length_b   1.000
_cell.length_c   1.000
_cell.angle_alpha   90.00
_cell.angle_beta   90.00
_cell.angle_gamma   90.00
#
_symmetry.space_group_name_H-M   'P 1'
#
loop_
_entity.id
_entity.type
_entity.pdbx_description
1 polymer ?
#
loop_
_entity_poly.entity_id
_entity_poly.type
_entity_poly.pdbx_seq_one_letter_code
_entity_poly.pdbx_strand_id
1 'polypeptide(L)'
;MPIRATLPCAILAMLILAAGCGGEGTGPRNGGDMTSDPAADAPTSRTQQGPDEAGPGPSSTPADPAVDPAAMASRPLEGFTLPFIASGHEPGWRLEIGEARIRLDRPDGQDALKVETPDAQLSDGERVYLADAGEKRLRARIEETLCQTPHDRLPHPYRVEVALGEDMLTGCGGNPARFLTGQEWVVETLNTDPLVRQTRMSIRFEPDGTVSGYDSCNTIGGSWSIGDSGLEIRPLASTRKLCPDPLAPQQSTFTEILETAGKFSFTDGGALIIHGADGQQLKARRG
;
A
#
# COMPACT_ATOMS: atom_id res chain seq x y z
N MET A 1 22.64 54.57 -27.64
CA MET A 1 22.33 54.74 -26.20
C MET A 1 21.99 53.37 -25.61
N PRO A 2 22.92 52.69 -24.93
CA PRO A 2 22.62 51.43 -24.25
C PRO A 2 22.43 51.66 -22.75
N ILE A 3 21.32 51.20 -22.18
CA ILE A 3 21.15 51.10 -20.73
C ILE A 3 21.32 49.62 -20.37
N ARG A 4 22.53 49.29 -19.91
CA ARG A 4 22.79 48.12 -19.07
C ARG A 4 22.37 48.49 -17.66
N ALA A 5 21.45 47.72 -17.07
CA ALA A 5 21.20 47.74 -15.64
C ALA A 5 21.79 46.46 -15.03
N THR A 6 22.87 46.65 -14.29
CA THR A 6 23.49 45.70 -13.35
C THR A 6 23.17 46.22 -11.97
N LEU A 7 22.66 45.40 -11.05
CA LEU A 7 22.89 45.45 -9.59
C LEU A 7 22.16 44.27 -8.87
N PRO A 8 22.47 43.93 -7.61
CA PRO A 8 23.36 42.81 -7.31
C PRO A 8 22.74 41.73 -6.41
N CYS A 9 23.43 40.58 -6.36
CA CYS A 9 23.20 39.50 -5.41
C CYS A 9 23.75 39.91 -4.03
N ALA A 10 22.91 39.94 -3.00
CA ALA A 10 23.36 40.11 -1.62
C ALA A 10 22.53 39.30 -0.62
N ILE A 11 23.20 38.31 -0.03
CA ILE A 11 23.28 38.02 1.40
C ILE A 11 21.97 37.67 2.12
N LEU A 12 21.81 36.37 2.44
CA LEU A 12 21.30 35.97 3.75
C LEU A 12 21.92 34.62 4.16
N ALA A 13 22.81 34.67 5.15
CA ALA A 13 23.33 33.51 5.86
C ALA A 13 23.23 33.82 7.36
N MET A 14 22.42 33.06 8.11
CA MET A 14 22.53 32.95 9.57
C MET A 14 21.78 31.71 10.10
N LEU A 15 22.56 30.88 10.83
CA LEU A 15 22.25 30.03 12.00
C LEU A 15 21.33 28.81 11.78
N ILE A 16 21.61 27.61 12.32
CA ILE A 16 21.77 27.25 13.75
C ILE A 16 22.67 25.98 13.96
N LEU A 17 23.24 25.91 15.16
CA LEU A 17 24.17 24.96 15.80
C LEU A 17 23.81 23.46 15.73
N ALA A 18 24.84 22.59 15.76
CA ALA A 18 25.12 21.62 16.84
C ALA A 18 26.28 20.66 16.48
N ALA A 19 27.27 20.51 17.38
CA ALA A 19 27.92 19.25 17.77
C ALA A 19 29.28 19.53 18.44
N GLY A 20 29.35 19.32 19.75
CA GLY A 20 30.60 19.23 20.51
C GLY A 20 30.63 17.89 21.25
N CYS A 21 31.72 17.13 21.03
CA CYS A 21 32.00 15.81 21.59
C CYS A 21 32.52 15.81 23.04
N GLY A 22 32.41 14.64 23.68
CA GLY A 22 33.18 14.18 24.86
C GLY A 22 32.32 13.24 25.72
N GLY A 23 32.71 12.05 26.17
CA GLY A 23 33.97 11.31 26.20
C GLY A 23 33.95 10.41 27.46
N GLU A 24 34.47 9.18 27.34
CA GLU A 24 34.91 8.25 28.43
C GLU A 24 33.81 7.60 29.31
N GLY A 25 33.87 6.35 29.77
CA GLY A 25 34.88 5.29 29.81
C GLY A 25 34.62 4.42 31.05
N THR A 26 35.05 3.13 31.01
CA THR A 26 35.19 2.14 32.11
C THR A 26 34.02 1.20 32.46
N GLY A 27 34.26 -0.11 32.26
CA GLY A 27 33.69 -1.20 33.09
C GLY A 27 34.76 -1.71 34.07
N PRO A 28 34.77 -2.98 34.52
CA PRO A 28 33.69 -3.87 34.96
C PRO A 28 33.95 -4.37 36.41
N ARG A 29 33.01 -5.11 37.05
CA ARG A 29 33.32 -5.97 38.22
C ARG A 29 32.55 -7.30 38.23
N ASN A 30 33.35 -8.35 38.46
CA ASN A 30 33.10 -9.79 38.58
C ASN A 30 32.52 -10.22 39.94
N GLY A 31 32.03 -11.46 39.96
CA GLY A 31 32.10 -12.43 41.08
C GLY A 31 30.73 -12.97 41.47
N GLY A 32 30.48 -14.27 41.66
CA GLY A 32 31.23 -15.55 41.63
C GLY A 32 30.14 -16.65 41.76
N ASP A 33 30.19 -17.74 41.01
CA ASP A 33 30.86 -19.03 41.29
C ASP A 33 30.26 -19.88 42.44
N MET A 34 30.39 -21.21 42.27
CA MET A 34 30.09 -22.36 43.15
C MET A 34 28.86 -23.20 42.75
N THR A 35 29.03 -24.25 41.93
CA THR A 35 29.37 -25.67 42.28
C THR A 35 28.14 -26.41 42.86
N SER A 36 27.76 -27.65 42.53
CA SER A 36 28.49 -28.84 42.07
C SER A 36 27.49 -29.99 41.83
N ASP A 37 27.71 -30.81 40.80
CA ASP A 37 27.26 -32.22 40.65
C ASP A 37 27.97 -33.12 41.71
N PRO A 38 27.56 -34.39 42.04
CA PRO A 38 27.27 -35.46 41.07
C PRO A 38 26.29 -36.62 41.45
N ALA A 39 25.84 -37.32 40.40
CA ALA A 39 25.71 -38.78 40.15
C ALA A 39 25.21 -39.85 41.19
N ALA A 40 24.32 -40.70 40.65
CA ALA A 40 24.20 -42.18 40.72
C ALA A 40 23.55 -42.87 41.95
N ASP A 41 22.48 -43.65 41.70
CA ASP A 41 22.50 -45.12 41.78
C ASP A 41 21.17 -45.79 41.35
N ALA A 42 21.28 -46.94 40.68
CA ALA A 42 20.19 -47.88 40.34
C ALA A 42 20.12 -49.01 41.39
N PRO A 43 19.04 -49.83 41.43
CA PRO A 43 19.14 -51.11 40.72
C PRO A 43 17.83 -51.71 40.13
N THR A 44 18.08 -52.63 39.19
CA THR A 44 17.32 -53.67 38.48
C THR A 44 16.54 -54.63 39.43
N SER A 45 15.50 -55.42 39.11
CA SER A 45 14.97 -56.09 37.90
C SER A 45 13.54 -56.62 38.16
N ARG A 46 12.68 -56.74 37.13
CA ARG A 46 11.82 -57.94 36.94
C ARG A 46 11.26 -58.00 35.51
N THR A 47 11.57 -59.10 34.84
CA THR A 47 11.11 -59.51 33.51
C THR A 47 9.68 -60.05 33.55
N GLN A 48 8.85 -59.69 32.56
CA GLN A 48 7.81 -60.58 32.03
C GLN A 48 7.47 -60.21 30.58
N GLN A 49 7.40 -61.26 29.75
CA GLN A 49 7.27 -61.24 28.29
C GLN A 49 5.82 -61.37 27.82
N GLY A 50 5.53 -60.71 26.68
CA GLY A 50 4.57 -61.10 25.63
C GLY A 50 3.32 -60.21 25.49
N PRO A 51 2.62 -60.22 24.34
CA PRO A 51 2.98 -60.64 22.98
C PRO A 51 2.83 -59.48 21.95
N ASP A 52 3.13 -59.81 20.68
CA ASP A 52 3.13 -58.98 19.47
C ASP A 52 2.03 -57.90 19.35
N GLU A 53 2.45 -56.63 19.15
CA GLU A 53 1.63 -55.61 18.48
C GLU A 53 2.40 -55.01 17.30
N ALA A 54 1.74 -55.02 16.15
CA ALA A 54 2.24 -54.61 14.86
C ALA A 54 2.80 -53.18 14.87
N GLY A 55 4.00 -53.00 14.34
CA GLY A 55 4.59 -51.68 14.13
C GLY A 55 3.72 -50.82 13.21
N PRO A 56 3.61 -49.50 13.45
CA PRO A 56 2.97 -48.62 12.50
C PRO A 56 3.81 -48.59 11.23
N GLY A 57 3.17 -48.93 10.10
CA GLY A 57 3.78 -48.84 8.77
C GLY A 57 4.28 -47.42 8.47
N PRO A 58 5.17 -47.25 7.49
CA PRO A 58 5.69 -45.94 7.13
C PRO A 58 4.53 -45.01 6.78
N SER A 59 4.42 -43.92 7.54
CA SER A 59 3.50 -42.82 7.28
C SER A 59 3.87 -42.22 5.93
N SER A 60 3.16 -42.62 4.87
CA SER A 60 3.25 -41.94 3.59
C SER A 60 2.52 -40.61 3.72
N THR A 61 3.25 -39.54 4.01
CA THR A 61 2.79 -38.18 3.76
C THR A 61 2.35 -38.12 2.30
N PRO A 62 1.11 -37.72 1.97
CA PRO A 62 0.75 -37.44 0.59
C PRO A 62 1.69 -36.33 0.12
N ALA A 63 2.44 -36.56 -0.95
CA ALA A 63 3.09 -35.46 -1.64
C ALA A 63 1.99 -34.46 -2.03
N ASP A 64 2.16 -33.19 -1.63
CA ASP A 64 1.33 -32.11 -2.14
C ASP A 64 1.27 -32.23 -3.67
N PRO A 65 0.08 -32.16 -4.30
CA PRO A 65 0.00 -32.23 -5.74
C PRO A 65 0.91 -31.13 -6.31
N ALA A 66 1.88 -31.56 -7.12
CA ALA A 66 2.78 -30.64 -7.81
C ALA A 66 1.93 -29.59 -8.52
N VAL A 67 2.08 -28.33 -8.09
CA VAL A 67 1.39 -27.21 -8.71
C VAL A 67 1.89 -27.12 -10.15
N ASP A 68 0.98 -27.26 -11.12
CA ASP A 68 1.32 -27.18 -12.54
C ASP A 68 1.95 -25.80 -12.83
N PRO A 69 3.20 -25.73 -13.32
CA PRO A 69 3.85 -24.46 -13.64
C PRO A 69 3.04 -23.61 -14.62
N ALA A 70 2.28 -24.22 -15.53
CA ALA A 70 1.40 -23.52 -16.47
C ALA A 70 0.17 -22.92 -15.77
N ALA A 71 -0.32 -23.53 -14.69
CA ALA A 71 -1.40 -23.00 -13.86
C ALA A 71 -0.94 -21.85 -12.95
N MET A 72 0.35 -21.82 -12.55
CA MET A 72 0.93 -20.67 -11.84
C MET A 72 1.13 -19.46 -12.74
N ALA A 73 1.54 -19.67 -13.99
CA ALA A 73 1.72 -18.61 -14.99
C ALA A 73 0.40 -17.97 -15.46
N SER A 74 -0.75 -18.55 -15.11
CA SER A 74 -2.07 -18.11 -15.55
C SER A 74 -2.96 -17.58 -14.42
N ARG A 75 -2.41 -17.35 -13.21
CA ARG A 75 -3.18 -16.72 -12.14
C ARG A 75 -3.65 -15.33 -12.61
N PRO A 76 -4.96 -15.05 -12.59
CA PRO A 76 -5.44 -13.71 -12.84
C PRO A 76 -4.78 -12.75 -11.84
N LEU A 77 -4.23 -11.63 -12.32
CA LEU A 77 -3.93 -10.49 -11.44
C LEU A 77 -5.24 -10.13 -10.72
N GLU A 78 -5.37 -10.53 -9.45
CA GLU A 78 -6.60 -10.38 -8.68
C GLU A 78 -6.94 -8.88 -8.58
N GLY A 79 -8.10 -8.48 -9.09
CA GLY A 79 -8.50 -7.06 -9.13
C GLY A 79 -8.01 -6.28 -10.35
N PHE A 80 -7.49 -6.94 -11.39
CA PHE A 80 -7.40 -6.35 -12.73
C PHE A 80 -8.78 -6.38 -13.40
N THR A 81 -9.33 -5.22 -13.73
CA THR A 81 -10.64 -5.09 -14.37
C THR A 81 -10.55 -4.25 -15.63
N LEU A 82 -11.32 -4.62 -16.66
CA LEU A 82 -11.51 -3.81 -17.85
C LEU A 82 -12.72 -2.86 -17.67
N PRO A 83 -12.68 -1.64 -18.23
CA PRO A 83 -11.53 -1.04 -18.89
C PRO A 83 -10.40 -0.74 -17.89
N PHE A 84 -9.17 -1.10 -18.27
CA PHE A 84 -7.97 -0.78 -17.50
C PHE A 84 -7.39 0.54 -18.01
N ILE A 85 -7.12 1.47 -17.10
CA ILE A 85 -6.58 2.78 -17.41
C ILE A 85 -5.22 2.94 -16.73
N ALA A 86 -4.26 3.47 -17.48
CA ALA A 86 -2.94 3.86 -16.98
C ALA A 86 -2.48 5.18 -17.61
N SER A 87 -1.58 5.88 -16.94
CA SER A 87 -1.04 7.15 -17.43
C SER A 87 0.36 7.44 -16.86
N GLY A 88 1.08 8.32 -17.55
CA GLY A 88 2.32 8.92 -17.08
C GLY A 88 2.42 10.39 -17.50
N HIS A 89 3.35 11.13 -16.89
CA HIS A 89 3.42 12.59 -16.97
C HIS A 89 4.57 13.12 -17.83
N GLU A 90 5.67 12.38 -17.99
CA GLU A 90 6.87 12.86 -18.69
C GLU A 90 7.54 11.74 -19.53
N PRO A 91 7.26 11.65 -20.84
CA PRO A 91 6.24 12.42 -21.57
C PRO A 91 4.82 12.03 -21.12
N GLY A 92 3.85 12.91 -21.36
CA GLY A 92 2.46 12.66 -21.03
C GLY A 92 1.85 11.56 -21.90
N TRP A 93 1.14 10.61 -21.31
CA TRP A 93 0.42 9.56 -22.05
C TRP A 93 -0.76 9.00 -21.25
N ARG A 94 -1.73 8.42 -21.97
CA ARG A 94 -2.85 7.68 -21.39
C ARG A 94 -3.10 6.40 -22.18
N LEU A 95 -3.09 5.26 -21.49
CA LEU A 95 -3.47 3.97 -22.05
C LEU A 95 -4.84 3.58 -21.50
N GLU A 96 -5.72 3.13 -22.39
CA GLU A 96 -6.99 2.51 -22.06
C GLU A 96 -7.05 1.16 -22.76
N ILE A 97 -7.12 0.09 -21.98
CA ILE A 97 -7.32 -1.28 -22.47
C ILE A 97 -8.78 -1.62 -22.18
N GLY A 98 -9.61 -1.69 -23.22
CA GLY A 98 -10.98 -2.20 -23.15
C GLY A 98 -11.05 -3.67 -23.55
N GLU A 99 -12.26 -4.22 -23.63
CA GLU A 99 -12.46 -5.61 -24.08
C GLU A 99 -12.15 -5.80 -25.57
N ALA A 100 -12.48 -4.81 -26.40
CA ALA A 100 -12.34 -4.91 -27.85
C ALA A 100 -11.21 -4.03 -28.41
N ARG A 101 -10.82 -2.98 -27.71
CA ARG A 101 -9.90 -1.94 -28.20
C ARG A 101 -8.90 -1.52 -27.15
N ILE A 102 -7.64 -1.40 -27.56
CA ILE A 102 -6.62 -0.65 -26.83
C ILE A 102 -6.46 0.72 -27.48
N ARG A 103 -6.43 1.77 -26.67
CA ARG A 103 -6.16 3.14 -27.08
C ARG A 103 -4.99 3.70 -26.29
N LEU A 104 -4.01 4.26 -26.99
CA LEU A 104 -2.94 5.08 -26.40
C LEU A 104 -3.11 6.50 -26.92
N ASP A 105 -3.31 7.45 -26.03
CA ASP A 105 -3.33 8.87 -26.33
C ASP A 105 -2.07 9.54 -25.81
N ARG A 106 -1.51 10.47 -26.60
CA ARG A 106 -0.40 11.32 -26.20
C ARG A 106 -0.77 12.79 -26.47
N PRO A 107 -0.50 13.74 -25.56
CA PRO A 107 -0.86 15.15 -25.73
C PRO A 107 -0.19 15.83 -26.92
N ASP A 108 0.99 15.36 -27.31
CA ASP A 108 1.73 15.82 -28.50
C ASP A 108 1.07 15.36 -29.83
N GLY A 109 0.04 14.50 -29.75
CA GLY A 109 -0.61 13.87 -30.89
C GLY A 109 0.27 12.90 -31.66
N GLN A 110 1.53 12.74 -31.27
CA GLN A 110 2.46 11.81 -31.87
C GLN A 110 2.13 10.42 -31.37
N ASP A 111 2.15 9.43 -32.26
CA ASP A 111 2.05 8.01 -31.90
C ASP A 111 0.80 7.63 -31.08
N ALA A 112 -0.27 8.43 -31.17
CA ALA A 112 -1.58 8.03 -30.71
C ALA A 112 -2.08 6.87 -31.58
N LEU A 113 -2.54 5.79 -30.95
CA LEU A 113 -2.98 4.59 -31.68
C LEU A 113 -4.25 4.00 -31.11
N LYS A 114 -4.91 3.23 -31.96
CA LYS A 114 -6.10 2.43 -31.64
C LYS A 114 -5.98 1.08 -32.32
N VAL A 115 -5.85 0.03 -31.53
CA VAL A 115 -5.67 -1.36 -32.01
C VAL A 115 -6.73 -2.27 -31.40
N GLU A 116 -6.94 -3.44 -31.99
CA GLU A 116 -7.76 -4.48 -31.38
C GLU A 116 -7.08 -5.00 -30.11
N THR A 117 -7.86 -5.41 -29.11
CA THR A 117 -7.29 -5.96 -27.88
C THR A 117 -6.87 -7.41 -28.11
N PRO A 118 -5.57 -7.74 -28.04
CA PRO A 118 -5.11 -9.11 -28.16
C PRO A 118 -5.35 -9.87 -26.85
N ASP A 119 -5.24 -11.20 -26.91
CA ASP A 119 -5.17 -12.01 -25.70
C ASP A 119 -3.97 -11.58 -24.84
N ALA A 120 -4.23 -11.41 -23.54
CA ALA A 120 -3.19 -11.05 -22.60
C ALA A 120 -2.28 -12.25 -22.33
N GLN A 121 -0.97 -12.02 -22.37
CA GLN A 121 0.03 -12.99 -21.92
C GLN A 121 0.28 -12.76 -20.43
N LEU A 122 0.29 -13.84 -19.65
CA LEU A 122 0.55 -13.82 -18.21
C LEU A 122 1.85 -14.57 -17.94
N SER A 123 2.76 -13.95 -17.20
CA SER A 123 4.04 -14.54 -16.78
C SER A 123 4.54 -13.83 -15.53
N ASP A 124 4.96 -14.57 -14.50
CA ASP A 124 5.64 -14.04 -13.30
C ASP A 124 5.01 -12.79 -12.65
N GLY A 125 3.67 -12.75 -12.52
CA GLY A 125 2.97 -11.60 -11.91
C GLY A 125 2.84 -10.39 -12.82
N GLU A 126 3.12 -10.56 -14.11
CA GLU A 126 3.02 -9.54 -15.13
C GLU A 126 1.98 -9.91 -16.18
N ARG A 127 1.23 -8.89 -16.61
CA ARG A 127 0.31 -8.97 -17.72
C ARG A 127 0.89 -8.19 -18.89
N VAL A 128 1.01 -8.84 -20.05
CA VAL A 128 1.60 -8.26 -21.25
C VAL A 128 0.59 -8.30 -22.40
N TYR A 129 0.35 -7.15 -23.02
CA TYR A 129 -0.40 -7.04 -24.27
C TYR A 129 0.57 -6.74 -25.41
N LEU A 130 0.51 -7.54 -26.47
CA LEU A 130 1.29 -7.37 -27.69
C LEU A 130 0.35 -7.13 -28.87
N ALA A 131 0.30 -5.91 -29.38
CA ALA A 131 -0.57 -5.55 -30.49
C ALA A 131 0.23 -5.02 -31.69
N ASP A 132 -0.22 -5.38 -32.89
CA ASP A 132 0.27 -4.80 -34.13
C ASP A 132 -0.41 -3.45 -34.36
N ALA A 133 0.38 -2.40 -34.56
CA ALA A 133 -0.08 -1.03 -34.81
C ALA A 133 0.43 -0.51 -36.16
N GLY A 134 0.44 -1.37 -37.19
CA GLY A 134 0.93 -1.05 -38.53
C GLY A 134 2.44 -1.17 -38.61
N GLU A 135 3.15 -0.04 -38.73
CA GLU A 135 4.63 -0.05 -38.80
C GLU A 135 5.30 -0.22 -37.43
N LYS A 136 4.54 -0.02 -36.35
CA LYS A 136 5.03 -0.15 -34.97
C LYS A 136 4.33 -1.32 -34.27
N ARG A 137 5.00 -1.86 -33.26
CA ARG A 137 4.43 -2.86 -32.35
C ARG A 137 4.24 -2.24 -30.98
N LEU A 138 3.04 -2.34 -30.44
CA LEU A 138 2.73 -1.98 -29.07
C LEU A 138 3.07 -3.15 -28.15
N ARG A 139 3.82 -2.88 -27.09
CA ARG A 139 3.98 -3.78 -25.94
C ARG A 139 3.62 -3.04 -24.67
N ALA A 140 2.50 -3.39 -24.05
CA ALA A 140 2.12 -2.88 -22.73
C ALA A 140 2.38 -3.95 -21.68
N ARG A 141 3.30 -3.68 -20.75
CA ARG A 141 3.64 -4.52 -19.60
C ARG A 141 3.03 -3.92 -18.34
N ILE A 142 2.31 -4.72 -17.57
CA ILE A 142 1.58 -4.31 -16.38
C ILE A 142 2.01 -5.21 -15.25
N GLU A 143 2.65 -4.64 -14.24
CA GLU A 143 3.19 -5.33 -13.07
C GLU A 143 2.39 -4.92 -11.83
N GLU A 144 1.98 -5.89 -11.01
CA GLU A 144 1.25 -5.64 -9.76
C GLU A 144 2.19 -5.15 -8.64
N THR A 145 2.59 -3.90 -8.78
CA THR A 145 3.46 -3.19 -7.84
C THR A 145 2.86 -1.82 -7.54
N LEU A 146 2.75 -1.48 -6.24
CA LEU A 146 2.27 -0.17 -5.81
C LEU A 146 3.08 0.93 -6.51
N CYS A 147 2.38 1.76 -7.27
CA CYS A 147 2.95 2.80 -8.10
C CYS A 147 2.39 4.14 -7.65
N GLN A 148 3.25 5.02 -7.15
CA GLN A 148 2.90 6.38 -6.77
C GLN A 148 4.13 7.28 -6.97
N THR A 149 3.94 8.42 -7.61
CA THR A 149 4.94 9.49 -7.71
C THR A 149 4.70 10.55 -6.62
N PRO A 150 5.68 11.41 -6.32
CA PRO A 150 5.48 12.50 -5.35
C PRO A 150 4.35 13.47 -5.71
N HIS A 151 3.98 13.55 -6.99
CA HIS A 151 2.93 14.43 -7.51
C HIS A 151 1.55 13.77 -7.50
N ASP A 152 1.48 12.45 -7.31
CA ASP A 152 0.21 11.73 -7.31
C ASP A 152 -0.52 11.89 -5.97
N ARG A 153 -1.83 12.17 -6.09
CA ARG A 153 -2.74 12.20 -4.94
C ARG A 153 -3.05 10.81 -4.42
N LEU A 154 -2.98 9.78 -5.25
CA LEU A 154 -3.40 8.43 -4.90
C LEU A 154 -2.38 7.42 -5.43
N PRO A 155 -2.08 6.36 -4.66
CA PRO A 155 -1.32 5.23 -5.18
C PRO A 155 -2.18 4.44 -6.16
N HIS A 156 -1.51 3.85 -7.14
CA HIS A 156 -2.11 2.92 -8.08
C HIS A 156 -1.57 1.51 -7.87
N PRO A 157 -2.38 0.48 -8.13
CA PRO A 157 -1.99 -0.91 -7.93
C PRO A 157 -0.99 -1.49 -8.92
N TYR A 158 -0.80 -0.84 -10.08
CA TYR A 158 0.07 -1.36 -11.11
C TYR A 158 1.09 -0.33 -11.58
N ARG A 159 2.32 -0.80 -11.79
CA ARG A 159 3.33 -0.13 -12.62
C ARG A 159 3.10 -0.57 -14.06
N VAL A 160 3.19 0.39 -14.99
CA VAL A 160 2.93 0.16 -16.41
C VAL A 160 4.08 0.69 -17.25
N GLU A 161 4.55 -0.16 -18.16
CA GLU A 161 5.52 0.19 -19.20
C GLU A 161 4.88 -0.03 -20.57
N VAL A 162 4.93 0.98 -21.43
CA VAL A 162 4.42 0.89 -22.81
C VAL A 162 5.56 1.17 -23.76
N ALA A 163 5.96 0.15 -24.53
CA ALA A 163 6.91 0.29 -25.62
C ALA A 163 6.16 0.44 -26.95
N LEU A 164 6.57 1.42 -27.77
CA LEU A 164 6.01 1.65 -29.09
C LEU A 164 7.12 2.07 -30.07
N GLY A 165 7.63 1.11 -30.84
CA GLY A 165 8.87 1.33 -31.60
C GLY A 165 10.07 1.45 -30.66
N GLU A 166 10.79 2.57 -30.71
CA GLU A 166 11.92 2.86 -29.80
C GLU A 166 11.49 3.61 -28.52
N ASP A 167 10.28 4.18 -28.51
CA ASP A 167 9.76 4.92 -27.36
C ASP A 167 9.40 3.95 -26.22
N MET A 168 9.79 4.32 -25.00
CA MET A 168 9.40 3.65 -23.76
C MET A 168 8.70 4.65 -22.84
N LEU A 169 7.47 4.33 -22.47
CA LEU A 169 6.62 5.15 -21.61
C LEU A 169 6.42 4.44 -20.28
N THR A 170 6.69 5.11 -19.17
CA THR A 170 6.49 4.55 -17.82
C THR A 170 5.41 5.32 -17.07
N GLY A 171 4.64 4.61 -16.23
CA GLY A 171 3.56 5.23 -15.47
C GLY A 171 2.86 4.24 -14.55
N CYS A 172 1.69 4.66 -14.08
CA CYS A 172 0.90 3.94 -13.10
C CYS A 172 -0.52 3.66 -13.63
N GLY A 173 -1.17 2.59 -13.16
CA GLY A 173 -2.50 2.24 -13.63
C GLY A 173 -3.34 1.40 -12.68
N GLY A 174 -4.60 1.23 -13.05
CA GLY A 174 -5.63 0.54 -12.27
C GLY A 174 -6.30 1.42 -11.22
N ASN A 175 -7.39 0.90 -10.64
CA ASN A 175 -8.27 1.65 -9.75
C ASN A 175 -7.70 1.71 -8.30
N PRO A 176 -7.37 2.91 -7.76
CA PRO A 176 -6.89 3.05 -6.38
C PRO A 176 -7.90 2.59 -5.31
N ALA A 177 -9.20 2.54 -5.64
CA ALA A 177 -10.27 2.10 -4.73
C ALA A 177 -10.00 0.72 -4.11
N ARG A 178 -9.35 -0.18 -4.84
CA ARG A 178 -9.04 -1.55 -4.37
C ARG A 178 -8.15 -1.57 -3.12
N PHE A 179 -7.40 -0.51 -2.88
CA PHE A 179 -6.59 -0.40 -1.67
C PHE A 179 -7.42 -0.11 -0.43
N LEU A 180 -8.50 0.66 -0.57
CA LEU A 180 -9.31 1.10 0.56
C LEU A 180 -10.38 0.10 0.93
N THR A 181 -10.97 -0.57 -0.07
CA THR A 181 -12.10 -1.48 0.14
C THR A 181 -11.70 -2.80 0.82
N GLY A 182 -12.71 -3.53 1.29
CA GLY A 182 -12.57 -4.82 1.95
C GLY A 182 -12.65 -4.71 3.46
N GLN A 183 -11.55 -5.01 4.15
CA GLN A 183 -11.52 -5.02 5.62
C GLN A 183 -11.57 -3.60 6.21
N GLU A 184 -12.08 -3.51 7.44
CA GLU A 184 -12.10 -2.28 8.22
C GLU A 184 -10.68 -1.77 8.51
N TRP A 185 -10.50 -0.46 8.45
CA TRP A 185 -9.30 0.24 8.87
C TRP A 185 -9.46 0.71 10.31
N VAL A 186 -8.58 0.25 11.20
CA VAL A 186 -8.50 0.68 12.60
C VAL A 186 -7.46 1.79 12.72
N VAL A 187 -7.88 2.93 13.27
CA VAL A 187 -7.04 4.12 13.41
C VAL A 187 -6.05 3.94 14.56
N GLU A 188 -4.80 4.29 14.30
CA GLU A 188 -3.70 4.27 15.26
C GLU A 188 -3.40 5.67 15.81
N THR A 189 -3.37 6.67 14.92
CA THR A 189 -3.01 8.06 15.27
C THR A 189 -3.79 9.09 14.45
N LEU A 190 -3.94 10.28 15.03
CA LEU A 190 -4.42 11.50 14.36
C LEU A 190 -3.34 12.57 14.49
N ASN A 191 -2.93 13.20 13.40
CA ASN A 191 -1.89 14.24 13.35
C ASN A 191 -0.57 13.88 14.04
N THR A 192 -0.27 12.57 14.18
CA THR A 192 0.83 11.93 14.95
C THR A 192 0.53 11.58 16.41
N ASP A 193 -0.54 12.11 17.00
CA ASP A 193 -0.93 11.80 18.37
C ASP A 193 -1.60 10.41 18.46
N PRO A 194 -1.22 9.58 19.45
CA PRO A 194 -1.92 8.33 19.72
C PRO A 194 -3.34 8.61 20.21
N LEU A 195 -4.25 7.70 19.90
CA LEU A 195 -5.62 7.78 20.42
C LEU A 195 -5.64 7.71 21.95
N VAL A 196 -6.69 8.31 22.55
CA VAL A 196 -7.04 8.15 23.96
C VAL A 196 -7.09 6.66 24.31
N ARG A 197 -6.46 6.28 25.43
CA ARG A 197 -6.34 4.87 25.84
C ARG A 197 -7.71 4.19 25.93
N GLN A 198 -7.73 2.89 25.59
CA GLN A 198 -8.92 2.04 25.64
C GLN A 198 -10.08 2.55 24.77
N THR A 199 -9.78 3.33 23.74
CA THR A 199 -10.74 3.69 22.68
C THR A 199 -10.44 2.91 21.42
N ARG A 200 -11.42 2.87 20.51
CA ARG A 200 -11.27 2.34 19.16
C ARG A 200 -11.86 3.34 18.20
N MET A 201 -11.17 3.60 17.11
CA MET A 201 -11.66 4.41 16.01
C MET A 201 -11.43 3.64 14.72
N SER A 202 -12.39 3.70 13.81
CA SER A 202 -12.34 2.88 12.61
C SER A 202 -13.15 3.45 11.46
N ILE A 203 -12.79 3.01 10.26
CA ILE A 203 -13.43 3.38 9.00
C ILE A 203 -13.44 2.18 8.04
N ARG A 204 -14.55 1.99 7.34
CA ARG A 204 -14.72 0.94 6.33
C ARG A 204 -15.28 1.55 5.07
N PHE A 205 -14.60 1.27 3.96
CA PHE A 205 -14.96 1.68 2.61
C PHE A 205 -15.59 0.48 1.90
N GLU A 206 -16.86 0.60 1.54
CA GLU A 206 -17.57 -0.45 0.80
C GLU A 206 -17.41 -0.24 -0.72
N PRO A 207 -17.35 -1.33 -1.52
CA PRO A 207 -17.22 -1.23 -2.98
C PRO A 207 -18.36 -0.47 -3.68
N ASP A 208 -19.52 -0.32 -3.04
CA ASP A 208 -20.68 0.40 -3.56
C ASP A 208 -20.60 1.92 -3.36
N GLY A 209 -19.50 2.43 -2.79
CA GLY A 209 -19.31 3.85 -2.49
C GLY A 209 -19.83 4.27 -1.12
N THR A 210 -20.28 3.34 -0.28
CA THR A 210 -20.67 3.64 1.11
C THR A 210 -19.45 3.66 2.02
N VAL A 211 -19.40 4.63 2.94
CA VAL A 211 -18.42 4.64 4.04
C VAL A 211 -19.14 4.55 5.37
N SER A 212 -18.56 3.77 6.29
CA SER A 212 -19.06 3.62 7.66
C SER A 212 -17.91 3.59 8.65
N GLY A 213 -18.16 3.90 9.92
CA GLY A 213 -17.10 3.90 10.90
C GLY A 213 -17.55 4.26 12.31
N TYR A 214 -16.57 4.37 13.19
CA TYR A 214 -16.75 4.76 14.58
C TYR A 214 -15.67 5.76 14.98
N ASP A 215 -16.05 6.93 15.50
CA ASP A 215 -15.15 8.03 15.82
C ASP A 215 -14.70 8.04 17.31
N SER A 216 -14.74 6.87 17.97
CA SER A 216 -14.56 6.66 19.42
C SER A 216 -15.76 6.98 20.31
N CYS A 217 -16.82 7.60 19.79
CA CYS A 217 -17.99 7.99 20.58
C CYS A 217 -19.31 7.75 19.83
N ASN A 218 -19.33 8.19 18.57
CA ASN A 218 -20.43 8.14 17.63
C ASN A 218 -20.11 7.22 16.45
N THR A 219 -21.17 6.69 15.84
CA THR A 219 -21.06 6.03 14.55
C THR A 219 -21.11 7.07 13.45
N ILE A 220 -20.23 6.94 12.47
CA ILE A 220 -20.20 7.78 11.27
C ILE A 220 -20.67 6.99 10.05
N GLY A 221 -21.23 7.69 9.08
CA GLY A 221 -21.64 7.11 7.81
C GLY A 221 -21.74 8.16 6.72
N GLY A 222 -21.59 7.74 5.47
CA GLY A 222 -21.63 8.66 4.33
C GLY A 222 -21.34 7.95 3.02
N SER A 223 -20.93 8.74 2.04
CA SER A 223 -20.45 8.24 0.75
C SER A 223 -18.97 8.59 0.54
N TRP A 224 -18.27 7.77 -0.23
CA TRP A 224 -16.91 8.02 -0.65
C TRP A 224 -16.74 7.76 -2.14
N SER A 225 -15.79 8.45 -2.75
CA SER A 225 -15.43 8.27 -4.16
C SER A 225 -13.97 8.60 -4.40
N ILE A 226 -13.46 8.14 -5.54
CA ILE A 226 -12.16 8.54 -6.06
C ILE A 226 -12.39 9.21 -7.42
N GLY A 227 -11.96 10.45 -7.53
CA GLY A 227 -12.03 11.25 -8.76
C GLY A 227 -10.74 11.99 -9.05
N ASP A 228 -10.79 12.96 -9.96
CA ASP A 228 -9.61 13.75 -10.38
C ASP A 228 -9.01 14.57 -9.22
N SER A 229 -9.85 14.96 -8.25
CA SER A 229 -9.46 15.66 -7.03
C SER A 229 -8.84 14.76 -5.96
N GLY A 230 -8.90 13.43 -6.14
CA GLY A 230 -8.40 12.42 -5.22
C GLY A 230 -9.51 11.67 -4.48
N LEU A 231 -9.23 11.30 -3.22
CA LEU A 231 -10.21 10.66 -2.33
C LEU A 231 -11.19 11.72 -1.81
N GLU A 232 -12.49 11.48 -1.94
CA GLU A 232 -13.53 12.33 -1.36
C GLU A 232 -14.44 11.51 -0.46
N ILE A 233 -14.82 12.07 0.70
CA ILE A 233 -15.74 11.47 1.65
C ILE A 233 -16.81 12.49 2.01
N ARG A 234 -17.91 12.52 1.27
CA ARG A 234 -19.03 13.44 1.50
C ARG A 234 -20.37 12.90 0.98
N PRO A 235 -21.51 13.28 1.59
CA PRO A 235 -21.57 13.93 2.90
C PRO A 235 -21.17 12.93 4.00
N LEU A 236 -20.55 13.43 5.08
CA LEU A 236 -20.29 12.65 6.28
C LEU A 236 -21.33 13.00 7.34
N ALA A 237 -21.97 11.99 7.92
CA ALA A 237 -22.93 12.13 8.99
C ALA A 237 -22.42 11.39 10.22
N SER A 238 -22.68 11.95 11.41
CA SER A 238 -22.37 11.34 12.70
C SER A 238 -23.63 11.30 13.58
N THR A 239 -23.76 10.27 14.41
CA THR A 239 -24.76 10.29 15.48
C THR A 239 -24.45 11.44 16.45
N ARG A 240 -25.45 11.94 17.18
CA ARG A 240 -25.29 13.10 18.05
C ARG A 240 -25.24 12.72 19.54
N LYS A 241 -24.48 11.68 19.89
CA LYS A 241 -24.17 11.42 21.31
C LYS A 241 -23.17 12.49 21.78
N LEU A 242 -23.41 13.02 22.97
CA LEU A 242 -22.48 13.96 23.59
C LEU A 242 -21.20 13.20 23.98
N CYS A 243 -20.07 13.59 23.38
CA CYS A 243 -18.78 13.00 23.67
C CYS A 243 -18.13 13.75 24.84
N PRO A 244 -17.82 13.08 25.95
CA PRO A 244 -17.10 13.71 27.05
C PRO A 244 -15.64 13.96 26.66
N ASP A 245 -14.97 14.85 27.38
CA ASP A 245 -13.52 14.93 27.31
C ASP A 245 -12.87 13.66 27.87
N PRO A 246 -11.74 13.22 27.29
CA PRO A 246 -10.98 13.85 26.20
C PRO A 246 -11.38 13.39 24.78
N LEU A 247 -12.55 12.77 24.58
CA LEU A 247 -12.96 12.20 23.29
C LEU A 247 -13.46 13.24 22.29
N ALA A 248 -14.09 14.33 22.76
CA ALA A 248 -14.63 15.38 21.90
C ALA A 248 -13.60 15.98 20.90
N PRO A 249 -12.39 16.39 21.31
CA PRO A 249 -11.39 16.89 20.35
C PRO A 249 -10.90 15.79 19.39
N GLN A 250 -10.66 14.57 19.88
CA GLN A 250 -10.24 13.43 19.04
C GLN A 250 -11.28 13.12 17.95
N GLN A 251 -12.56 13.07 18.31
CA GLN A 251 -13.67 12.88 17.40
C GLN A 251 -13.74 13.99 16.35
N SER A 252 -13.55 15.24 16.76
CA SER A 252 -13.61 16.41 15.86
C SER A 252 -12.47 16.38 14.82
N THR A 253 -11.24 16.11 15.27
CA THR A 253 -10.08 15.99 14.37
C THR A 253 -10.25 14.85 13.37
N PHE A 254 -10.78 13.71 13.80
CA PHE A 254 -11.05 12.60 12.90
C PHE A 254 -12.05 12.98 11.80
N THR A 255 -13.19 13.59 12.16
CA THR A 255 -14.20 13.99 11.17
C THR A 255 -13.67 15.05 10.21
N GLU A 256 -12.89 16.01 10.70
CA GLU A 256 -12.28 17.07 9.88
C GLU A 256 -11.30 16.49 8.84
N ILE A 257 -10.44 15.53 9.24
CA ILE A 257 -9.54 14.83 8.32
C ILE A 257 -10.33 14.13 7.22
N LEU A 258 -11.43 13.46 7.55
CA LEU A 258 -12.23 12.72 6.57
C LEU A 258 -12.97 13.66 5.60
N GLU A 259 -13.60 14.72 6.11
CA GLU A 259 -14.36 15.68 5.29
C GLU A 259 -13.47 16.47 4.32
N THR A 260 -12.21 16.70 4.73
CA THR A 260 -11.19 17.41 3.96
C THR A 260 -10.21 16.47 3.25
N ALA A 261 -10.45 15.16 3.29
CA ALA A 261 -9.59 14.19 2.62
C ALA A 261 -9.46 14.52 1.12
N GLY A 262 -8.25 14.34 0.60
CA GLY A 262 -7.95 14.50 -0.83
C GLY A 262 -6.81 13.62 -1.33
N LYS A 263 -6.06 12.98 -0.43
CA LYS A 263 -4.94 12.11 -0.75
C LYS A 263 -4.89 10.96 0.25
N PHE A 264 -4.44 9.81 -0.22
CA PHE A 264 -3.98 8.75 0.68
C PHE A 264 -2.65 8.16 0.20
N SER A 265 -1.95 7.50 1.11
CA SER A 265 -0.68 6.81 0.84
C SER A 265 -0.50 5.64 1.80
N PHE A 266 0.56 4.87 1.61
CA PHE A 266 0.95 3.80 2.52
C PHE A 266 2.35 4.05 3.06
N THR A 267 2.57 3.64 4.31
CA THR A 267 3.92 3.52 4.88
C THR A 267 4.56 2.21 4.42
N ASP A 268 5.89 2.10 4.54
CA ASP A 268 6.62 0.85 4.24
C ASP A 268 6.09 -0.36 5.04
N GLY A 269 5.54 -0.10 6.23
CA GLY A 269 4.90 -1.11 7.07
C GLY A 269 3.45 -1.43 6.68
N GLY A 270 2.92 -0.89 5.58
CA GLY A 270 1.56 -1.15 5.09
C GLY A 270 0.43 -0.41 5.83
N ALA A 271 0.75 0.58 6.68
CA ALA A 271 -0.27 1.42 7.30
C ALA A 271 -0.81 2.44 6.28
N LEU A 272 -2.12 2.58 6.20
CA LEU A 272 -2.82 3.61 5.44
C LEU A 272 -2.62 4.96 6.10
N ILE A 273 -2.30 5.98 5.31
CA ILE A 273 -2.33 7.38 5.70
C ILE A 273 -3.38 8.10 4.86
N ILE A 274 -4.40 8.68 5.49
CA ILE A 274 -5.34 9.62 4.83
C ILE A 274 -4.90 11.03 5.18
N HIS A 275 -4.76 11.88 4.16
CA HIS A 275 -4.32 13.26 4.29
C HIS A 275 -5.52 14.20 4.12
N GLY A 276 -5.78 14.99 5.15
CA GLY A 276 -6.78 16.07 5.15
C GLY A 276 -6.17 17.43 4.79
N ALA A 277 -6.91 18.50 5.08
CA ALA A 277 -6.44 19.87 4.93
C ALA A 277 -5.32 20.21 5.94
N ASP A 278 -4.58 21.29 5.67
CA ASP A 278 -3.61 21.89 6.60
C ASP A 278 -2.55 20.93 7.19
N GLY A 279 -2.22 19.87 6.44
CA GLY A 279 -1.25 18.86 6.85
C GLY A 279 -1.78 17.86 7.89
N GLN A 280 -3.09 17.88 8.16
CA GLN A 280 -3.73 16.89 9.01
C GLN A 280 -3.65 15.50 8.39
N GLN A 281 -3.50 14.48 9.24
CA GLN A 281 -3.40 13.10 8.77
C GLN A 281 -3.99 12.12 9.76
N LEU A 282 -4.54 11.04 9.23
CA LEU A 282 -4.94 9.86 9.97
C LEU A 282 -4.09 8.68 9.54
N LYS A 283 -3.58 7.91 10.51
CA LYS A 283 -2.91 6.63 10.25
C LYS A 283 -3.78 5.48 10.70
N ALA A 284 -3.94 4.48 9.85
CA ALA A 284 -4.73 3.29 10.16
C ALA A 284 -4.10 2.00 9.63
N ARG A 285 -4.52 0.86 10.17
CA ARG A 285 -4.16 -0.48 9.70
C ARG A 285 -5.40 -1.32 9.47
N ARG A 286 -5.27 -2.38 8.68
CA ARG A 286 -6.33 -3.38 8.57
C ARG A 286 -6.56 -4.02 9.94
N GLY A 287 -7.82 -4.05 10.35
CA GLY A 287 -8.29 -4.62 11.62
C GLY A 287 -8.41 -6.13 11.61
#